data_AF-A0A3L7WKV2-F1
#
_entry.id   AF-A0A3L7WKV2-F1
#
_cell.length_a   1.000
_cell.length_b   1.000
_cell.length_c   1.000
_cell.angle_alpha   90.00
_cell.angle_beta   90.00
_cell.angle_gamma   90.00
#
_symmetry.space_group_name_H-M   'P 1'
#
loop_
_entity.id
_entity.type
_entity.pdbx_description
1 polymer ?
#
loop_
_entity_poly.entity_id
_entity_poly.type
_entity_poly.pdbx_seq_one_letter_code
_entity_poly.pdbx_strand_id
1 'polypeptide(L)'
;MPTINQLVRKPRKPVERKVKAPALRFNYNVLKGKLTRGSGSPFKRGVCTQVRTMTPKKPNSALRKIARVRLSNGMEVTAYIPGEGHNLQEHSVVLIRGGRVKDLPGVRYHIVRGTLDSQGVSNRKQGRSKYGTKKNAAAPAKKK
;
A
#
# COMPACT_ATOMS: atom_id res chain seq x y z
N MET A 1 43.55 -7.12 1.11
CA MET A 1 42.93 -8.43 0.75
C MET A 1 42.95 -9.32 2.00
N PRO A 2 41.83 -9.93 2.42
CA PRO A 2 41.84 -10.86 3.54
C PRO A 2 42.53 -12.17 3.18
N THR A 3 43.25 -12.78 4.12
CA THR A 3 43.91 -14.08 3.94
C THR A 3 42.93 -15.24 4.12
N ILE A 4 43.27 -16.42 3.61
CA ILE A 4 42.43 -17.63 3.72
C ILE A 4 42.19 -17.98 5.20
N ASN A 5 43.21 -17.93 6.05
CA ASN A 5 43.09 -18.17 7.49
C ASN A 5 42.16 -17.16 8.18
N GLN A 6 42.09 -15.92 7.70
CA GLN A 6 41.12 -14.93 8.19
C GLN A 6 39.69 -15.27 7.79
N LEU A 7 39.47 -15.79 6.58
CA LEU A 7 38.14 -16.21 6.12
C LEU A 7 37.65 -17.48 6.83
N VAL A 8 38.56 -18.40 7.16
CA VAL A 8 38.25 -19.60 7.97
C VAL A 8 37.84 -19.21 9.40
N ARG A 9 38.56 -18.27 10.04
CA ARG A 9 38.22 -17.77 11.39
C ARG A 9 37.00 -16.84 11.40
N LYS A 10 36.80 -16.06 10.33
CA LYS A 10 35.74 -15.05 10.19
C LYS A 10 35.09 -15.17 8.81
N PRO A 11 34.04 -15.98 8.66
CA PRO A 11 33.37 -16.13 7.38
C PRO A 11 32.73 -14.82 6.94
N ARG A 12 32.65 -14.61 5.62
CA ARG A 12 31.93 -13.47 5.05
C ARG A 12 30.44 -13.59 5.39
N LYS A 13 29.87 -12.54 5.97
CA LYS A 13 28.44 -12.46 6.27
C LYS A 13 27.73 -11.69 5.15
N PRO A 14 26.55 -12.15 4.70
CA PRO A 14 25.74 -11.37 3.77
C PRO A 14 25.27 -10.08 4.44
N VAL A 15 25.23 -8.98 3.68
CA VAL A 15 24.74 -7.70 4.18
C VAL A 15 23.21 -7.73 4.23
N GLU A 16 22.65 -7.52 5.43
CA GLU A 16 21.20 -7.47 5.61
C GLU A 16 20.60 -6.18 5.03
N ARG A 17 19.49 -6.32 4.31
CA ARG A 17 18.75 -5.18 3.72
C ARG A 17 17.39 -5.00 4.40
N LYS A 18 17.04 -3.76 4.70
CA LYS A 18 15.73 -3.41 5.24
C LYS A 18 14.65 -3.50 4.16
N VAL A 19 13.49 -4.01 4.55
CA VAL A 19 12.34 -4.18 3.65
C VAL A 19 11.63 -2.84 3.45
N LYS A 20 11.17 -2.58 2.22
CA LYS A 20 10.51 -1.32 1.85
C LYS A 20 9.13 -1.15 2.53
N ALA A 21 8.39 -2.24 2.75
CA ALA A 21 7.03 -2.24 3.31
C ALA A 21 6.94 -3.18 4.54
N PRO A 22 7.45 -2.77 5.71
CA PRO A 22 7.59 -3.65 6.87
C PRO A 22 6.25 -4.10 7.46
N ALA A 23 5.20 -3.27 7.45
CA ALA A 23 3.93 -3.58 8.11
C ALA A 23 3.16 -4.74 7.46
N LEU A 24 3.46 -5.08 6.19
CA LEU A 24 2.88 -6.24 5.52
C LEU A 24 3.55 -7.56 5.91
N ARG A 25 4.71 -7.52 6.58
CA ARG A 25 5.41 -8.73 7.03
C ARG A 25 4.98 -9.23 8.41
N PHE A 26 4.28 -8.40 9.17
CA PHE A 26 3.83 -8.73 10.51
C PHE A 26 2.39 -9.22 10.51
N ASN A 27 2.16 -10.36 11.18
CA ASN A 27 0.85 -10.91 11.45
C ASN A 27 0.58 -10.85 12.96
N TYR A 28 -0.67 -10.61 13.33
CA TYR A 28 -1.06 -10.57 14.74
C TYR A 28 -1.82 -11.84 15.08
N ASN A 29 -1.34 -12.56 16.08
CA ASN A 29 -2.03 -13.73 16.62
C ASN A 29 -2.91 -13.27 17.79
N VAL A 30 -4.22 -13.30 17.58
CA VAL A 30 -5.21 -12.85 18.57
C VAL A 30 -5.20 -13.74 19.82
N LEU A 31 -5.11 -15.06 19.65
CA LEU A 31 -5.12 -16.03 20.76
C LEU A 31 -3.93 -15.87 21.70
N LYS A 32 -2.76 -15.51 21.15
CA LYS A 32 -1.52 -15.34 21.91
C LYS A 32 -1.19 -13.88 22.21
N GLY A 33 -2.01 -12.93 21.73
CA GLY A 33 -1.78 -11.49 21.84
C GLY A 33 -0.45 -10.99 21.24
N LYS A 34 0.19 -11.75 20.33
CA LYS A 34 1.57 -11.51 19.88
C LYS A 34 1.66 -11.16 18.39
N LEU A 35 2.49 -10.18 18.07
CA LEU A 35 2.87 -9.82 16.70
C LEU A 35 4.04 -10.70 16.25
N THR A 36 3.85 -11.51 15.22
CA THR A 36 4.88 -12.39 14.65
C THR A 36 5.28 -11.92 13.26
N ARG A 37 6.57 -12.11 12.92
CA ARG A 37 7.08 -11.83 11.58
C ARG A 37 6.99 -13.10 10.75
N GLY A 38 6.24 -13.05 9.65
CA GLY A 38 6.06 -14.18 8.74
C GLY A 38 6.64 -13.93 7.35
N SER A 39 6.20 -14.76 6.39
CA SER A 39 6.49 -14.60 4.94
C SER A 39 5.98 -13.26 4.38
N GLY A 40 4.99 -12.67 5.05
CA GLY A 40 4.35 -11.41 4.69
C GLY A 40 3.21 -11.58 3.70
N SER A 41 2.26 -10.65 3.74
CA SER A 41 1.08 -10.67 2.89
C SER A 41 1.25 -9.71 1.70
N PRO A 42 0.77 -10.07 0.50
CA PRO A 42 0.80 -9.15 -0.64
C PRO A 42 -0.11 -7.94 -0.40
N PHE A 43 -1.25 -8.19 0.26
CA PHE A 43 -2.22 -7.19 0.66
C PHE A 43 -2.60 -7.39 2.14
N LYS A 44 -3.07 -6.33 2.80
CA LYS A 44 -3.62 -6.44 4.16
C LYS A 44 -4.81 -5.50 4.31
N ARG A 45 -5.88 -6.01 4.90
CA ARG A 45 -7.08 -5.24 5.23
C ARG A 45 -6.81 -4.31 6.41
N GLY A 46 -7.42 -3.13 6.38
CA GLY A 46 -7.41 -2.18 7.48
C GLY A 46 -8.60 -1.24 7.44
N VAL A 47 -8.75 -0.45 8.50
CA VAL A 47 -9.81 0.55 8.65
C VAL A 47 -9.17 1.93 8.61
N CYS A 48 -9.74 2.84 7.82
CA CYS A 48 -9.32 4.23 7.76
C CYS A 48 -9.62 4.91 9.11
N THR A 49 -8.61 5.51 9.73
CA THR A 49 -8.78 6.31 10.95
C THR A 49 -8.93 7.79 10.61
N GLN A 50 -8.22 8.27 9.59
CA GLN A 50 -8.31 9.66 9.14
C GLN A 50 -8.03 9.76 7.64
N VAL A 51 -8.82 10.55 6.93
CA VAL A 51 -8.58 10.88 5.52
C VAL A 51 -8.13 12.33 5.42
N ARG A 52 -6.97 12.59 4.81
CA ARG A 52 -6.40 13.94 4.70
C ARG A 52 -5.55 14.13 3.45
N THR A 53 -5.14 15.36 3.18
CA THR A 53 -4.18 15.67 2.12
C THR A 53 -2.80 15.95 2.71
N MET A 54 -1.75 15.74 1.91
CA MET A 54 -0.36 16.03 2.30
C MET A 54 0.39 16.65 1.13
N THR A 55 1.22 17.64 1.41
CA THR A 55 2.09 18.27 0.42
C THR A 55 3.33 17.41 0.16
N PRO A 56 3.78 17.27 -1.11
CA PRO A 56 5.01 16.56 -1.45
C PRO A 56 6.25 17.33 -1.00
N LYS A 57 7.40 16.64 -1.02
CA LYS A 57 8.71 17.29 -0.91
C LYS A 57 8.98 18.14 -2.15
N LYS A 58 9.73 19.23 -1.96
CA LYS A 58 10.36 19.99 -3.06
C LYS A 58 11.11 19.00 -3.98
N PRO A 59 11.10 19.14 -5.31
CA PRO A 59 10.67 20.29 -6.13
C PRO A 59 9.18 20.30 -6.52
N ASN A 60 8.46 19.22 -6.23
CA ASN A 60 7.09 19.06 -6.70
C ASN A 60 6.11 19.88 -5.86
N SER A 61 5.02 20.34 -6.47
CA SER A 61 3.88 20.98 -5.80
C SER A 61 2.59 20.26 -6.19
N ALA A 62 1.79 19.86 -5.20
CA ALA A 62 0.47 19.24 -5.37
C ALA A 62 -0.17 18.98 -4.00
N LEU A 63 -1.47 18.69 -3.97
CA LEU A 63 -2.12 18.08 -2.82
C LEU A 63 -2.30 16.58 -3.08
N ARG A 64 -1.57 15.76 -2.31
CA ARG A 64 -1.66 14.30 -2.41
C ARG A 64 -2.67 13.77 -1.40
N LYS A 65 -3.67 13.02 -1.86
CA LYS A 65 -4.70 12.40 -1.01
C LYS A 65 -4.14 11.17 -0.31
N ILE A 66 -4.22 11.14 1.02
CA ILE A 66 -3.72 10.06 1.87
C ILE A 66 -4.77 9.64 2.89
N ALA A 67 -4.65 8.42 3.40
CA ALA A 67 -5.41 7.94 4.54
C ALA A 67 -4.46 7.37 5.60
N ARG A 68 -4.74 7.65 6.86
CA ARG A 68 -4.22 6.90 7.99
C ARG A 68 -5.08 5.66 8.16
N VAL A 69 -4.46 4.49 8.21
CA VAL A 69 -5.15 3.20 8.21
C VAL A 69 -4.58 2.31 9.30
N ARG A 70 -5.46 1.77 10.15
CA ARG A 70 -5.13 0.76 11.14
C ARG A 70 -5.31 -0.62 10.50
N LEU A 71 -4.21 -1.35 10.34
CA LEU A 71 -4.20 -2.67 9.71
C LEU A 71 -4.71 -3.75 10.67
N SER A 72 -5.08 -4.91 10.13
CA SER A 72 -5.49 -6.06 10.94
C SER A 72 -4.41 -6.65 11.86
N ASN A 73 -3.15 -6.18 11.76
CA ASN A 73 -2.09 -6.51 12.72
C ASN A 73 -1.94 -5.47 13.84
N GLY A 74 -2.84 -4.49 13.92
CA GLY A 74 -2.81 -3.41 14.90
C GLY A 74 -1.87 -2.25 14.55
N MET A 75 -1.02 -2.39 13.53
CA MET A 75 -0.11 -1.32 13.11
C MET A 75 -0.88 -0.22 12.36
N GLU A 76 -0.56 1.02 12.69
CA GLU A 76 -1.05 2.17 11.93
C GLU A 76 -0.07 2.59 10.85
N VAL A 77 -0.59 2.77 9.64
CA VAL A 77 0.21 3.16 8.48
C VAL A 77 -0.46 4.29 7.73
N THR A 78 0.34 5.11 7.05
CA THR A 78 -0.17 6.11 6.11
C THR A 78 -0.11 5.53 4.70
N ALA A 79 -1.26 5.47 4.04
CA ALA A 79 -1.42 4.94 2.69
C ALA A 79 -1.85 6.05 1.71
N TYR A 80 -1.33 5.99 0.50
CA TYR A 80 -1.72 6.89 -0.59
C TYR A 80 -3.00 6.39 -1.27
N ILE A 81 -3.90 7.31 -1.60
CA ILE A 81 -5.13 7.04 -2.34
C ILE A 81 -4.86 7.32 -3.83
N PRO A 82 -4.76 6.30 -4.69
CA PRO A 82 -4.45 6.51 -6.09
C PRO A 82 -5.68 6.92 -6.88
N GLY A 83 -5.47 7.78 -7.88
CA GLY A 83 -6.50 8.23 -8.82
C GLY A 83 -7.07 9.61 -8.47
N GLU A 84 -7.91 10.11 -9.37
CA GLU A 84 -8.69 11.33 -9.15
C GLU A 84 -10.00 10.96 -8.45
N GLY A 85 -10.39 11.76 -7.46
CA GLY A 85 -11.56 11.46 -6.63
C GLY A 85 -11.43 10.20 -5.74
N HIS A 86 -12.16 10.19 -4.64
CA HIS A 86 -12.31 9.04 -3.77
C HIS A 86 -13.57 9.21 -2.92
N ASN A 87 -14.14 8.09 -2.48
CA ASN A 87 -15.35 8.02 -1.66
C ASN A 87 -15.03 7.64 -0.19
N LEU A 88 -13.75 7.53 0.18
CA LEU A 88 -13.35 7.06 1.51
C LEU A 88 -13.61 8.13 2.56
N GLN A 89 -14.16 7.69 3.68
CA GLN A 89 -14.41 8.48 4.87
C GLN A 89 -13.67 7.84 6.05
N GLU A 90 -13.80 8.42 7.23
CA GLU A 90 -13.38 7.74 8.46
C GLU A 90 -14.14 6.42 8.62
N HIS A 91 -13.50 5.42 9.21
CA HIS A 91 -14.02 4.07 9.40
C HIS A 91 -14.27 3.23 8.14
N SER A 92 -14.01 3.74 6.93
CA SER A 92 -14.06 2.93 5.72
C SER A 92 -13.05 1.78 5.76
N VAL A 93 -13.48 0.58 5.37
CA VAL A 93 -12.65 -0.61 5.30
C VAL A 93 -11.95 -0.65 3.94
N VAL A 94 -10.61 -0.74 3.98
CA VAL A 94 -9.77 -0.67 2.79
C VAL A 94 -8.75 -1.79 2.73
N LEU A 95 -8.35 -2.13 1.50
CA LEU A 95 -7.28 -3.07 1.23
C LEU A 95 -6.01 -2.30 0.86
N ILE A 96 -4.91 -2.57 1.54
CA ILE A 96 -3.63 -1.91 1.31
C ILE A 96 -2.64 -2.86 0.63
N ARG A 97 -1.83 -2.30 -0.28
CA ARG A 97 -0.65 -2.93 -0.87
C ARG A 97 0.63 -2.16 -0.58
N GLY A 98 1.76 -2.85 -0.74
CA GLY A 98 3.07 -2.22 -0.68
C GLY A 98 3.31 -1.29 -1.87
N GLY A 99 3.98 -0.16 -1.63
CA GLY A 99 4.47 0.72 -2.68
C GLY A 99 4.74 2.12 -2.13
N ARG A 100 5.97 2.58 -2.29
CA ARG A 100 6.38 3.89 -1.78
C ARG A 100 6.05 4.97 -2.80
N VAL A 101 5.36 6.01 -2.35
CA VAL A 101 5.26 7.27 -3.11
C VAL A 101 6.58 8.01 -2.92
N LYS A 102 7.30 8.25 -4.03
CA LYS A 102 8.64 8.87 -3.99
C LYS A 102 8.58 10.28 -3.38
N ASP A 103 7.56 11.04 -3.77
CA ASP A 103 7.40 12.46 -3.41
C ASP A 103 7.03 12.68 -1.93
N LEU A 104 6.39 11.70 -1.28
CA LEU A 104 5.84 11.86 0.07
C LEU A 104 6.74 11.17 1.11
N PRO A 105 7.19 11.87 2.17
CA PRO A 105 7.88 11.23 3.28
C PRO A 105 6.94 10.29 4.02
N GLY A 106 7.43 9.13 4.45
CA GLY A 106 6.67 8.21 5.32
C GLY A 106 5.54 7.42 4.64
N VAL A 107 5.10 7.79 3.43
CA VAL A 107 4.02 7.09 2.71
C VAL A 107 4.58 5.92 1.89
N ARG A 108 4.52 4.72 2.48
CA ARG A 108 5.11 3.47 1.94
C ARG A 108 4.08 2.48 1.37
N TYR A 109 2.81 2.87 1.40
CA TYR A 109 1.69 2.00 1.07
C TYR A 109 0.69 2.69 0.15
N HIS A 110 -0.08 1.90 -0.58
CA HIS A 110 -1.16 2.35 -1.44
C HIS A 110 -2.46 1.62 -1.12
N ILE A 111 -3.58 2.33 -1.21
CA ILE A 111 -4.90 1.70 -1.20
C ILE A 111 -5.18 1.08 -2.56
N VAL A 112 -5.75 -0.12 -2.58
CA VAL A 112 -6.27 -0.79 -3.77
C VAL A 112 -7.67 -0.25 -4.08
N ARG A 113 -7.90 0.17 -5.33
CA ARG A 113 -9.20 0.71 -5.78
C ARG A 113 -10.09 -0.39 -6.33
N GLY A 114 -11.40 -0.25 -6.18
CA GLY A 114 -12.40 -1.21 -6.65
C GLY A 114 -12.52 -2.45 -5.79
N THR A 115 -12.07 -2.38 -4.53
CA THR A 115 -12.09 -3.49 -3.56
C THR A 115 -12.51 -2.97 -2.19
N LEU A 116 -13.33 -3.73 -1.47
CA LEU A 116 -13.95 -3.30 -0.20
C LEU A 116 -14.67 -1.96 -0.41
N ASP A 117 -14.55 -1.01 0.53
CA ASP A 117 -15.29 0.26 0.47
C ASP A 117 -14.66 1.27 -0.50
N SER A 118 -13.45 0.99 -1.01
CA SER A 118 -12.79 1.88 -1.98
C SER A 118 -13.35 1.66 -3.39
N GLN A 119 -14.18 2.59 -3.85
CA GLN A 119 -14.73 2.55 -5.20
C GLN A 119 -13.67 2.86 -6.26
N GLY A 120 -13.90 2.34 -7.47
CA GLY A 120 -13.05 2.62 -8.63
C GLY A 120 -13.11 4.10 -9.03
N VAL A 121 -12.19 4.52 -9.91
CA VAL A 121 -12.23 5.87 -10.49
C VAL A 121 -13.24 5.89 -11.65
N SER A 122 -14.19 6.82 -11.62
CA SER A 122 -15.18 7.00 -12.68
C SER A 122 -14.54 7.51 -13.98
N ASN A 123 -15.18 7.22 -15.11
CA ASN A 123 -14.82 7.72 -16.46
C ASN A 123 -13.37 7.44 -16.93
N ARG A 124 -12.63 6.58 -16.23
CA ARG A 124 -11.27 6.25 -16.62
C ARG A 124 -11.26 5.26 -17.79
N LYS A 125 -10.82 5.71 -18.97
CA LYS A 125 -10.76 4.87 -20.18
C LYS A 125 -9.43 4.09 -20.29
N GLN A 126 -8.32 4.66 -19.82
CA GLN A 126 -6.98 4.05 -19.88
C GLN A 126 -6.46 3.61 -18.49
N GLY A 127 -5.78 2.47 -18.41
CA GLY A 127 -5.22 1.94 -17.14
C GLY A 127 -6.27 1.47 -16.13
N ARG A 128 -7.48 1.12 -16.61
CA ARG A 128 -8.67 0.73 -15.83
C ARG A 128 -8.42 -0.30 -14.73
N SER A 129 -7.66 -1.35 -15.04
CA SER A 129 -7.37 -2.45 -14.12
C SER A 129 -6.71 -2.00 -12.81
N LYS A 130 -5.90 -0.94 -12.85
CA LYS A 130 -5.21 -0.41 -11.66
C LYS A 130 -6.12 0.41 -10.74
N TYR A 131 -7.18 1.00 -11.29
CA TYR A 131 -8.05 1.94 -10.59
C TYR A 131 -9.46 1.40 -10.36
N GLY A 132 -9.68 0.09 -10.53
CA GLY A 132 -10.96 -0.56 -10.23
C GLY A 132 -12.10 -0.17 -11.16
N THR A 133 -11.80 0.29 -12.37
CA THR A 133 -12.83 0.70 -13.35
C THR A 133 -13.16 -0.48 -14.26
N LYS A 134 -14.43 -0.88 -14.36
CA LYS A 134 -14.85 -1.95 -15.28
C LYS A 134 -14.75 -1.48 -16.75
N LYS A 135 -14.61 -2.44 -17.68
CA LYS A 135 -14.75 -2.14 -19.11
C LYS A 135 -16.22 -1.83 -19.36
N ASN A 136 -16.52 -0.62 -19.81
CA ASN A 136 -17.84 -0.33 -20.36
C ASN A 136 -18.02 -1.30 -21.55
N ALA A 137 -18.97 -2.23 -21.43
CA ALA A 137 -19.51 -2.88 -22.60
C ALA A 137 -20.10 -1.75 -23.45
N ALA A 138 -19.70 -1.65 -24.71
CA ALA A 138 -20.50 -0.87 -25.63
C ALA A 138 -21.93 -1.39 -25.48
N ALA A 139 -22.90 -0.51 -25.25
CA ALA A 139 -24.30 -0.90 -25.35
C ALA A 139 -24.44 -1.66 -26.67
N PRO A 140 -25.11 -2.83 -26.69
CA PRO A 140 -25.29 -3.57 -27.93
C PRO A 140 -25.83 -2.58 -28.95
N ALA A 141 -25.13 -2.45 -30.09
CA ALA A 141 -25.55 -1.53 -31.14
C ALA A 141 -27.02 -1.81 -31.41
N LYS A 142 -27.89 -0.82 -31.18
CA LYS A 142 -29.30 -0.92 -31.56
C LYS A 142 -29.27 -1.22 -33.06
N LYS A 143 -29.58 -2.47 -33.43
CA LYS A 143 -29.84 -2.82 -34.83
C LYS A 143 -31.00 -1.91 -35.27
N LYS A 144 -30.73 -1.08 -36.27
CA LYS A 144 -31.78 -0.37 -37.00
C LYS A 144 -32.68 -1.40 -37.67
#